data_AF-A0A7Y5G1I0-F1
#
_entry.id   AF-A0A7Y5G1I0-F1
#
_cell.length_a   1.000
_cell.length_b   1.000
_cell.length_c   1.000
_cell.angle_alpha   90.00
_cell.angle_beta   90.00
_cell.angle_gamma   90.00
#
_symmetry.space_group_name_H-M   'P 1'
#
loop_
_entity.id
_entity.type
_entity.pdbx_description
1 polymer ?
#
loop_
_entity_poly.entity_id
_entity_poly.type
_entity_poly.pdbx_seq_one_letter_code
_entity_poly.pdbx_strand_id
1 'polypeptide(L)'
;GNQIHTTKTERYSQIAYALRPMIVGALRLAESTNDPRFAELAADLAQWFFGKNAAQAQMYDPQTGRGFDGILSEKEINRNAGAESTIEALYAILEVEANSVARQRLYEKIEVVE
;
A
#
# COMPACT_ATOMS: atom_id res chain seq x y z
N GLY A 1 4.44 -20.27 37.94
CA GLY A 1 4.95 -19.20 37.07
C GLY A 1 4.37 -19.42 35.69
N ASN A 2 3.68 -18.43 35.12
CA ASN A 2 3.10 -18.56 33.78
C ASN A 2 4.21 -18.58 32.73
N GLN A 3 4.27 -19.64 31.93
CA GLN A 3 5.14 -19.70 30.76
C GLN A 3 4.51 -18.88 29.62
N ILE A 4 5.25 -17.88 29.14
CA ILE A 4 4.91 -17.14 27.93
C ILE A 4 5.21 -18.07 26.73
N HIS A 5 4.18 -18.48 26.01
CA HIS A 5 4.34 -19.17 24.73
C HIS A 5 4.59 -18.13 23.64
N THR A 6 5.81 -18.09 23.11
CA THR A 6 6.12 -17.30 21.93
C THR A 6 5.62 -18.05 20.71
N THR A 7 4.63 -17.50 20.01
CA THR A 7 4.16 -18.08 18.74
C THR A 7 5.07 -17.58 17.62
N LYS A 8 5.52 -18.48 16.74
CA LYS A 8 6.32 -18.11 15.57
C LYS A 8 5.42 -17.41 14.55
N THR A 9 5.65 -16.13 14.31
CA THR A 9 4.92 -15.37 13.29
C THR A 9 5.73 -15.39 11.99
N GLU A 10 5.14 -15.93 10.92
CA GLU A 10 5.73 -15.88 9.57
C GLU A 10 5.20 -14.64 8.83
N ARG A 11 6.09 -13.88 8.19
CA ARG A 11 5.69 -12.78 7.29
C ARG A 11 5.59 -13.33 5.86
N TYR A 12 4.45 -13.11 5.24
CA TYR A 12 4.23 -13.45 3.82
C TYR A 12 4.72 -12.32 2.91
N SER A 13 5.01 -12.69 1.66
CA SER A 13 5.34 -11.72 0.61
C SER A 13 4.21 -10.72 0.38
N GLN A 14 4.57 -9.47 0.12
CA GLN A 14 3.63 -8.39 -0.18
C GLN A 14 3.78 -8.02 -1.65
N ILE A 15 2.71 -8.12 -2.44
CA ILE A 15 2.76 -7.88 -3.89
C ILE A 15 1.77 -6.80 -4.30
N ALA A 16 2.11 -6.02 -5.34
CA ALA A 16 1.26 -4.93 -5.83
C ALA A 16 -0.17 -5.41 -6.15
N TYR A 17 -0.30 -6.60 -6.74
CA TYR A 17 -1.57 -7.26 -7.07
C TYR A 17 -2.47 -7.53 -5.85
N ALA A 18 -1.89 -7.74 -4.66
CA ALA A 18 -2.66 -7.93 -3.43
C ALA A 18 -3.04 -6.58 -2.79
N LEU A 19 -2.24 -5.54 -3.00
CA LEU A 19 -2.48 -4.22 -2.44
C LEU A 19 -3.65 -3.50 -3.12
N ARG A 20 -3.70 -3.47 -4.45
CA ARG A 20 -4.78 -2.77 -5.18
C ARG A 20 -6.19 -3.20 -4.76
N PRO A 21 -6.58 -4.49 -4.69
CA PRO A 21 -7.93 -4.86 -4.32
C PRO A 21 -8.29 -4.46 -2.88
N MET A 22 -7.32 -4.45 -1.95
CA MET A 22 -7.56 -3.95 -0.60
C MET A 22 -7.82 -2.44 -0.60
N ILE A 23 -7.03 -1.67 -1.35
CA ILE A 23 -7.17 -0.21 -1.48
C ILE A 23 -8.51 0.14 -2.12
N VAL A 24 -8.79 -0.42 -3.30
CA VAL A 24 -10.04 -0.16 -4.02
C VAL A 24 -11.25 -0.64 -3.22
N GLY A 25 -11.18 -1.82 -2.60
CA GLY A 25 -12.24 -2.34 -1.75
C GLY A 25 -12.56 -1.41 -0.57
N ALA A 26 -11.54 -0.85 0.08
CA ALA A 26 -11.73 0.12 1.15
C ALA A 26 -12.38 1.42 0.64
N LEU A 27 -12.00 1.91 -0.55
CA LEU A 27 -12.65 3.07 -1.18
C LEU A 27 -14.13 2.79 -1.48
N ARG A 28 -14.45 1.63 -2.08
CA ARG A 28 -15.84 1.24 -2.36
C ARG A 28 -16.67 1.07 -1.10
N LEU A 29 -16.05 0.59 -0.03
CA LEU A 29 -16.71 0.51 1.28
C LEU A 29 -16.99 1.90 1.83
N ALA A 30 -16.05 2.85 1.74
CA ALA A 30 -16.25 4.24 2.13
C ALA A 30 -17.43 4.87 1.38
N GLU A 31 -17.52 4.66 0.06
CA GLU A 31 -18.62 5.13 -0.79
C GLU A 31 -19.96 4.51 -0.37
N SER A 32 -19.98 3.21 -0.08
CA SER A 32 -21.21 2.49 0.27
C SER A 32 -21.73 2.84 1.67
N THR A 33 -20.87 3.18 2.62
CA THR A 33 -21.26 3.44 4.01
C THR A 33 -21.23 4.91 4.40
N ASN A 34 -20.67 5.79 3.56
CA ASN A 34 -20.33 7.18 3.88
C ASN A 34 -19.44 7.32 5.14
N ASP A 35 -18.64 6.29 5.44
CA ASP A 35 -17.72 6.32 6.59
C ASP A 35 -16.30 6.68 6.11
N PRO A 36 -15.78 7.87 6.45
CA PRO A 36 -14.50 8.34 5.94
C PRO A 36 -13.31 7.47 6.40
N ARG A 37 -13.46 6.71 7.48
CA ARG A 37 -12.39 5.83 8.00
C ARG A 37 -11.95 4.79 6.98
N PHE A 38 -12.82 4.37 6.08
CA PHE A 38 -12.46 3.42 5.02
C PHE A 38 -11.66 4.08 3.89
N ALA A 39 -11.90 5.36 3.60
CA ALA A 39 -11.05 6.13 2.68
C ALA A 39 -9.67 6.40 3.29
N GLU A 40 -9.61 6.69 4.60
CA GLU A 40 -8.35 6.81 5.33
C GLU A 40 -7.56 5.49 5.32
N LEU A 41 -8.23 4.35 5.52
CA LEU A 41 -7.63 3.02 5.41
C LEU A 41 -7.05 2.78 4.01
N ALA A 42 -7.76 3.17 2.96
CA ALA A 42 -7.26 3.06 1.59
C ALA A 42 -5.95 3.85 1.39
N ALA A 43 -5.88 5.07 1.94
CA ALA A 43 -4.67 5.89 1.92
C ALA A 43 -3.53 5.25 2.74
N ASP A 44 -3.83 4.68 3.91
CA ASP A 44 -2.85 3.98 4.75
C ASP A 44 -2.27 2.73 4.06
N LEU A 45 -3.09 1.99 3.31
CA LEU A 45 -2.64 0.88 2.47
C LEU A 45 -1.80 1.38 1.29
N ALA A 46 -2.21 2.47 0.63
CA ALA A 46 -1.49 3.03 -0.53
C ALA A 46 -0.10 3.58 -0.17
N GLN A 47 0.14 3.99 1.09
CA GLN A 47 1.48 4.36 1.56
C GLN A 47 2.52 3.24 1.39
N TRP A 48 2.09 1.97 1.23
CA TRP A 48 2.96 0.86 0.87
C TRP A 48 3.76 1.15 -0.42
N PHE A 49 3.16 1.79 -1.42
CA PHE A 49 3.83 2.13 -2.68
C PHE A 49 4.94 3.18 -2.49
N PHE A 50 4.84 4.01 -1.45
CA PHE A 50 5.73 5.13 -1.16
C PHE A 50 6.75 4.84 -0.06
N GLY A 51 6.88 3.58 0.38
CA GLY A 51 7.92 3.17 1.32
C GLY A 51 7.44 2.86 2.74
N LYS A 52 6.15 3.03 3.05
CA LYS A 52 5.59 2.56 4.34
C LYS A 52 5.25 1.07 4.27
N ASN A 53 6.29 0.27 4.09
CA ASN A 53 6.21 -1.17 3.93
C ASN A 53 7.33 -1.87 4.71
N ALA A 54 7.30 -3.21 4.74
CA ALA A 54 8.23 -3.99 5.55
C ALA A 54 9.71 -3.81 5.15
N ALA A 55 9.99 -3.42 3.91
CA ALA A 55 11.35 -3.18 3.42
C ALA A 55 11.77 -1.71 3.46
N GLN A 56 10.90 -0.81 3.95
CA GLN A 56 11.09 0.65 3.94
C GLN A 56 11.51 1.19 2.55
N ALA A 57 10.97 0.61 1.49
CA ALA A 57 11.44 0.84 0.14
C ALA A 57 10.35 1.39 -0.78
N GLN A 58 10.70 2.36 -1.62
CA GLN A 58 9.79 2.87 -2.64
C GLN A 58 9.44 1.75 -3.65
N MET A 59 8.14 1.43 -3.75
CA MET A 59 7.60 0.37 -4.63
C MET A 59 6.94 0.92 -5.90
N TYR A 60 6.64 2.22 -5.94
CA TYR A 60 6.26 2.98 -7.14
C TYR A 60 7.29 4.06 -7.42
N ASP A 61 7.86 4.09 -8.61
CA ASP A 61 8.81 5.13 -9.04
C ASP A 61 8.10 6.27 -9.79
N PRO A 62 7.95 7.47 -9.21
CA PRO A 62 7.26 8.58 -9.86
C PRO A 62 8.02 9.16 -11.06
N GLN A 63 9.34 8.93 -11.18
CA GLN A 63 10.11 9.44 -12.32
C GLN A 63 9.85 8.64 -13.59
N THR A 64 9.55 7.35 -13.44
CA THR A 64 9.36 6.42 -14.58
C THR A 64 7.95 5.86 -14.69
N GLY A 65 7.12 6.02 -13.66
CA GLY A 65 5.79 5.43 -13.55
C GLY A 65 5.78 3.94 -13.24
N ARG A 66 6.94 3.32 -12.97
CA ARG A 66 7.05 1.87 -12.75
C ARG A 66 6.51 1.45 -11.38
N GLY A 67 5.76 0.36 -11.36
CA GLY A 67 5.39 -0.36 -10.13
C GLY A 67 6.18 -1.66 -10.00
N PHE A 68 6.82 -1.90 -8.86
CA PHE A 68 7.58 -3.13 -8.60
C PHE A 68 6.68 -4.26 -8.09
N ASP A 69 6.98 -5.51 -8.50
CA ASP A 69 6.20 -6.71 -8.20
C ASP A 69 5.88 -6.87 -6.71
N GLY A 70 6.89 -6.76 -5.84
CA GLY A 70 6.67 -7.01 -4.42
C GLY A 70 7.90 -7.10 -3.54
N ILE A 71 7.62 -7.35 -2.27
CA ILE A 71 8.57 -7.52 -1.17
C ILE A 71 8.50 -8.99 -0.74
N LEU A 72 9.60 -9.72 -0.91
CA LEU A 72 9.73 -11.12 -0.51
C LEU A 72 10.09 -11.22 0.98
N SER A 73 10.89 -10.28 1.48
CA SER A 73 11.22 -10.13 2.90
C SER A 73 11.64 -8.69 3.21
N GLU A 74 11.87 -8.36 4.49
CA GLU A 74 12.36 -7.03 4.92
C GLU A 74 13.67 -6.61 4.23
N LYS A 75 14.42 -7.56 3.64
CA LYS A 75 15.70 -7.31 2.96
C LYS A 75 15.70 -7.65 1.47
N GLU A 76 14.60 -8.17 0.95
CA GLU A 76 14.53 -8.70 -0.41
C GLU A 76 13.31 -8.16 -1.14
N ILE A 77 13.57 -7.44 -2.23
CA ILE A 77 12.57 -6.78 -3.05
C ILE A 77 12.65 -7.37 -4.46
N ASN A 78 11.53 -7.85 -4.97
CA ASN A 78 11.38 -8.14 -6.38
C ASN A 78 11.13 -6.83 -7.15
N ARG A 79 12.16 -6.34 -7.84
CA ARG A 79 12.15 -5.09 -8.61
C ARG A 79 11.71 -5.25 -10.06
N ASN A 80 11.18 -6.41 -10.43
CA ASN A 80 10.53 -6.56 -11.73
C ASN A 80 9.37 -5.56 -11.82
N ALA A 81 9.24 -4.92 -12.97
CA ALA A 81 8.23 -3.89 -13.24
C ALA A 81 7.48 -4.25 -14.53
N GLY A 82 6.77 -5.38 -14.47
CA GLY A 82 5.93 -5.85 -15.58
C GLY A 82 4.68 -4.99 -15.76
N ALA A 83 3.88 -5.32 -16.77
CA ALA A 83 2.60 -4.65 -17.01
C ALA A 83 1.64 -4.80 -15.82
N GLU A 84 1.58 -5.99 -15.21
CA GLU A 84 0.71 -6.25 -14.05
C GLU A 84 1.06 -5.32 -12.88
N SER A 85 2.27 -5.42 -12.32
CA SER A 85 2.68 -4.63 -11.15
C SER A 85 2.59 -3.12 -11.37
N THR A 86 2.87 -2.66 -12.60
CA THR A 86 2.78 -1.26 -12.98
C THR A 86 1.33 -0.77 -13.04
N ILE A 87 0.44 -1.53 -13.69
CA ILE A 87 -0.99 -1.19 -13.73
C ILE A 87 -1.58 -1.23 -12.33
N GLU A 88 -1.24 -2.24 -11.53
CA GLU A 88 -1.73 -2.39 -10.16
C GLU A 88 -1.36 -1.18 -9.28
N ALA A 89 -0.11 -0.72 -9.36
CA ALA A 89 0.35 0.47 -8.66
C ALA A 89 -0.34 1.76 -9.15
N LEU A 90 -0.34 2.01 -10.46
CA LEU A 90 -0.92 3.22 -11.04
C LEU A 90 -2.43 3.30 -10.82
N TYR A 91 -3.15 2.18 -10.94
CA TYR A 91 -4.58 2.11 -10.68
C TYR A 91 -4.89 2.44 -9.22
N ALA A 92 -4.15 1.84 -8.27
CA ALA A 92 -4.36 2.10 -6.86
C ALA A 92 -4.13 3.59 -6.51
N ILE A 93 -3.07 4.19 -7.05
CA ILE A 93 -2.77 5.63 -6.85
C ILE A 93 -3.87 6.50 -7.46
N LEU A 94 -4.31 6.20 -8.69
CA LEU A 94 -5.36 6.96 -9.38
C LEU A 94 -6.68 6.98 -8.59
N GLU A 95 -7.09 5.83 -8.04
CA GLU A 95 -8.32 5.74 -7.25
C GLU A 95 -8.21 6.50 -5.92
N VAL A 96 -7.05 6.46 -5.26
CA VAL A 96 -6.80 7.23 -4.04
C VAL A 96 -6.83 8.73 -4.33
N GLU A 97 -6.20 9.18 -5.41
CA GLU A 97 -6.22 10.59 -5.84
C GLU A 97 -7.63 11.11 -6.20
N ALA A 98 -8.50 10.22 -6.70
CA ALA A 98 -9.88 10.55 -7.03
C ALA A 98 -10.77 10.74 -5.79
N ASN A 99 -10.41 10.17 -4.64
CA ASN A 99 -11.15 10.32 -3.39
C ASN A 99 -10.53 11.44 -2.52
N SER A 100 -11.28 12.50 -2.24
CA SER A 100 -10.74 13.69 -1.54
C SER A 100 -10.19 13.40 -0.14
N VAL A 101 -10.86 12.54 0.64
CA VAL A 101 -10.42 12.15 1.99
C VAL A 101 -9.14 11.32 1.92
N ALA A 102 -9.13 10.31 1.04
CA ALA A 102 -7.96 9.44 0.88
C ALA A 102 -6.75 10.22 0.36
N ARG A 103 -6.94 11.08 -0.66
CA ARG A 103 -5.91 11.96 -1.20
C ARG A 103 -5.31 12.88 -0.15
N GLN A 104 -6.15 13.60 0.59
CA GLN A 104 -5.68 14.48 1.67
C GLN A 104 -4.86 13.68 2.69
N ARG A 105 -5.38 12.53 3.12
CA ARG A 105 -4.72 11.67 4.10
C ARG A 105 -3.36 11.15 3.61
N LEU A 106 -3.25 10.81 2.32
CA LEU A 106 -2.01 10.34 1.72
C LEU A 106 -0.94 11.44 1.73
N TYR A 107 -1.27 12.66 1.29
CA TYR A 107 -0.32 13.76 1.24
C TYR A 107 0.12 14.24 2.63
N GLU A 108 -0.79 14.29 3.61
CA GLU A 108 -0.44 14.55 5.02
C GLU A 108 0.61 13.59 5.57
N LYS A 109 0.70 12.38 5.00
CA LYS A 109 1.63 11.34 5.46
C LYS A 109 2.92 11.29 4.66
N ILE A 110 2.90 11.74 3.40
CA ILE A 110 4.09 11.84 2.56
C ILE A 110 4.90 13.09 2.92
N GLU A 111 4.26 14.22 3.20
CA GLU A 111 4.95 15.49 3.51
C GLU A 111 5.60 15.54 4.91
N VAL A 112 5.27 14.62 5.81
CA VAL A 112 5.83 14.58 7.18
C VAL A 112 7.17 13.83 7.24
N VAL A 113 7.70 13.36 6.10
CA VAL A 113 8.99 12.69 5.98
C VAL A 113 10.00 13.61 5.28
N GLU A 114 10.26 14.78 5.87
CA GLU A 114 11.45 15.61 5.63
C GLU A 114 12.21 15.84 6.95
#